data_AF-A0AA40T3P3-F1
#
_entry.id   AF-A0AA40T3P3-F1
#
_cell.length_a   1.000
_cell.length_b   1.000
_cell.length_c   1.000
_cell.angle_alpha   90.00
_cell.angle_beta   90.00
_cell.angle_gamma   90.00
#
_symmetry.space_group_name_H-M   'P 1'
#
loop_
_entity.id
_entity.type
_entity.pdbx_description
1 polymer ?
#
loop_
_entity_poly.entity_id
_entity_poly.type
_entity_poly.pdbx_seq_one_letter_code
_entity_poly.pdbx_strand_id
1 'polypeptide(L)' 'MSAIEILKQFNSCYLKIQAIAQDENWLLLIADKKIDPEAATHLGDVLHYLGEAMGCVEPLIDPD' A
#
# COMPACT_ATOMS: atom_id res chain seq x y z
N MET A 1 15.95 13.88 -4.15
CA MET A 1 15.29 13.52 -2.89
C MET A 1 16.32 12.86 -2.00
N SER A 2 16.35 13.23 -0.73
CA SER A 2 17.04 12.48 0.32
C SER A 2 16.38 11.12 0.52
N ALA A 3 17.11 10.17 1.11
CA ALA A 3 16.54 8.89 1.48
C ALA A 3 15.27 9.08 2.33
N ILE A 4 15.29 9.98 3.33
CA ILE A 4 14.15 10.22 4.23
C ILE A 4 12.91 10.69 3.46
N GLU A 5 13.09 11.50 2.41
CA GLU A 5 11.98 11.91 1.54
C GLU A 5 11.41 10.74 0.75
N ILE A 6 12.25 9.80 0.30
CA ILE A 6 11.82 8.57 -0.37
C ILE A 6 10.96 7.71 0.59
N LEU A 7 11.43 7.45 1.81
CA LEU A 7 10.65 6.70 2.81
C LEU A 7 9.30 7.36 3.12
N LYS A 8 9.30 8.69 3.31
CA LYS A 8 8.06 9.42 3.57
C LYS A 8 7.05 9.27 2.43
N GLN A 9 7.52 9.24 1.19
CA GLN A 9 6.65 9.00 0.04
C GLN A 9 6.12 7.57 0.01
N PHE A 10 6.97 6.57 0.22
CA PHE A 10 6.54 5.16 0.32
C PHE A 10 5.50 4.96 1.42
N ASN A 11 5.78 5.44 2.64
CA ASN A 11 4.85 5.39 3.76
C ASN A 11 3.52 6.10 3.45
N SER A 12 3.58 7.28 2.81
CA SER A 12 2.36 8.00 2.42
C SER A 12 1.53 7.23 1.41
N CYS A 13 2.16 6.62 0.40
CA CYS A 13 1.49 5.77 -0.57
C CYS A 13 0.87 4.54 0.09
N TYR A 14 1.63 3.84 0.93
CA TYR A 14 1.16 2.66 1.66
C TYR A 14 -0.09 2.98 2.48
N LEU A 15 -0.06 4.04 3.30
CA LEU A 15 -1.19 4.44 4.14
C LEU A 15 -2.44 4.80 3.32
N LYS A 16 -2.27 5.51 2.20
CA LYS A 16 -3.40 5.87 1.32
C LYS A 16 -4.04 4.65 0.68
N ILE A 17 -3.22 3.71 0.21
CA ILE A 17 -3.70 2.48 -0.43
C ILE A 17 -4.33 1.56 0.61
N GLN A 18 -3.76 1.48 1.82
CA GLN A 18 -4.33 0.73 2.92
C GLN A 18 -5.70 1.28 3.32
N ALA A 19 -5.85 2.62 3.36
CA ALA A 19 -7.13 3.26 3.63
C ALA A 19 -8.19 2.90 2.56
N ILE A 20 -7.82 2.84 1.28
CA ILE A 20 -8.72 2.39 0.21
C ILE A 20 -9.13 0.93 0.43
N ALA A 21 -8.17 0.05 0.74
CA ALA A 21 -8.43 -1.37 0.95
C ALA A 21 -9.36 -1.65 2.15
N GLN A 22 -9.38 -0.74 3.13
CA GLN A 22 -10.21 -0.81 4.33
C GLN A 22 -11.47 0.05 4.27
N ASP A 23 -11.69 0.80 3.17
CA ASP A 23 -12.85 1.67 3.04
C ASP A 23 -14.16 0.85 2.96
N GLU A 24 -15.16 1.24 3.75
CA GLU A 24 -16.42 0.49 3.85
C GLU A 24 -17.16 0.43 2.50
N ASN A 25 -17.13 1.50 1.69
CA ASN A 25 -17.78 1.48 0.38
C ASN A 25 -17.03 0.57 -0.59
N TRP A 26 -15.70 0.56 -0.54
CA TRP A 26 -14.87 -0.37 -1.31
C TRP A 26 -15.19 -1.83 -0.95
N LEU A 27 -15.26 -2.15 0.34
CA LEU A 27 -15.61 -3.49 0.81
C LEU A 27 -17.02 -3.90 0.40
N LEU A 28 -17.99 -2.98 0.44
CA LEU A 28 -19.35 -3.21 -0.04
C LEU A 28 -19.40 -3.49 -1.55
N LEU A 29 -18.61 -2.78 -2.36
CA LEU A 29 -18.51 -3.03 -3.81
C LEU A 29 -18.01 -4.45 -4.11
N ILE A 30 -17.04 -4.95 -3.34
CA ILE A 30 -16.54 -6.32 -3.42
C ILE A 30 -17.63 -7.31 -3.01
N ALA A 31 -18.26 -7.10 -1.85
CA ALA A 31 -19.28 -8.00 -1.31
C ALA A 31 -20.50 -8.13 -2.24
N ASP A 32 -20.93 -7.02 -2.84
CA ASP A 32 -22.04 -6.96 -3.80
C ASP A 32 -21.66 -7.46 -5.21
N LYS A 33 -20.40 -7.87 -5.43
CA LYS A 33 -19.86 -8.27 -6.75
C LYS A 33 -20.06 -7.19 -7.83
N LYS A 34 -20.03 -5.92 -7.42
CA LYS A 34 -20.16 -4.75 -8.31
C LYS A 34 -18.85 -4.39 -8.99
N ILE A 35 -17.74 -5.00 -8.57
CA ILE A 35 -16.43 -4.87 -9.17
C ILE A 35 -15.81 -6.24 -9.42
N ASP A 36 -14.80 -6.26 -10.28
CA ASP A 36 -14.02 -7.46 -10.55
C ASP A 36 -13.36 -7.96 -9.25
N PRO A 37 -13.52 -9.25 -8.87
CA PRO A 37 -12.81 -9.83 -7.74
C PRO A 37 -11.29 -9.66 -7.80
N GLU A 38 -10.71 -9.61 -9.00
CA GLU A 38 -9.28 -9.34 -9.19
C GLU A 38 -8.87 -7.96 -8.68
N ALA A 39 -9.79 -6.98 -8.61
CA ALA A 39 -9.47 -5.66 -8.08
C ALA A 39 -9.06 -5.71 -6.60
N ALA A 40 -9.66 -6.61 -5.80
CA ALA A 40 -9.26 -6.81 -4.41
C ALA A 40 -7.88 -7.48 -4.32
N THR A 41 -7.62 -8.47 -5.18
CA THR A 41 -6.33 -9.16 -5.28
C THR A 41 -5.21 -8.18 -5.66
N HIS A 42 -5.39 -7.42 -6.74
CA HIS A 42 -4.40 -6.45 -7.20
C HIS A 42 -4.10 -5.37 -6.16
N LEU A 43 -5.11 -4.91 -5.42
CA LEU A 43 -4.89 -3.94 -4.34
C LEU A 43 -4.06 -4.54 -3.19
N GLY A 44 -4.31 -5.81 -2.87
CA GLY A 44 -3.49 -6.57 -1.92
C GLY A 44 -2.05 -6.74 -2.39
N ASP A 45 -1.84 -7.07 -3.66
CA ASP A 45 -0.50 -7.22 -4.26
C ASP A 45 0.30 -5.91 -4.20
N VAL A 46 -0.34 -4.77 -4.50
CA VAL A 46 0.30 -3.46 -4.39
C VAL A 46 0.74 -3.16 -2.96
N LEU A 47 -0.10 -3.47 -1.96
CA LEU A 47 0.27 -3.31 -0.55
C LEU A 47 1.45 -4.21 -0.16
N HIS A 48 1.45 -5.45 -0.64
CA HIS A 48 2.54 -6.40 -0.43
C HIS A 48 3.86 -5.86 -1.00
N TYR A 49 3.90 -5.48 -2.27
CA TYR A 49 5.13 -4.98 -2.91
C TYR A 49 5.60 -3.64 -2.34
N LEU A 50 4.69 -2.75 -1.92
CA LEU A 50 5.07 -1.52 -1.22
C LEU A 50 5.71 -1.83 0.14
N GLY A 51 5.20 -2.83 0.86
CA GLY A 51 5.79 -3.33 2.09
C GLY A 51 7.22 -3.84 1.89
N GLU A 52 7.45 -4.68 0.89
CA GLU A 52 8.79 -5.19 0.55
C GLU A 52 9.74 -4.06 0.15
N ALA A 53 9.28 -3.10 -0.65
CA ALA A 53 10.08 -1.95 -1.05
C ALA A 53 10.49 -1.08 0.14
N MET A 54 9.61 -0.87 1.12
CA MET A 54 9.94 -0.14 2.36
C MET A 54 11.04 -0.84 3.15
N GLY A 55 10.99 -2.16 3.29
CA GLY A 55 12.01 -2.96 3.98
C GLY A 55 13.40 -2.88 3.33
N CYS A 56 13.48 -2.59 2.03
CA CYS A 56 14.77 -2.36 1.34
C CYS A 56 15.34 -0.95 1.59
N VAL A 57 14.48 0.04 1.85
CA VAL A 57 14.88 1.45 1.98
C VAL A 57 15.15 1.81 3.44
N GLU A 58 14.41 1.23 4.38
CA GLU A 58 14.52 1.50 5.83
C GLU A 58 15.97 1.37 6.37
N PRO A 59 16.74 0.32 6.03
CA PRO A 59 18.13 0.17 6.50
C PRO A 59 19.10 1.21 5.94
N LEU A 60 18.75 1.90 4.85
CA LEU A 60 19.60 2.96 4.25
C LEU A 60 19.43 4.30 4.98
N ILE A 61 18.42 4.41 5.85
CA ILE A 61 17.99 5.65 6.49
C ILE A 61 18.34 5.63 7.96
N ASP A 62 18.12 4.48 8.58
CA ASP A 62 18.49 4.18 9.96
C ASP A 62 19.54 3.06 9.92
N PRO A 63 20.79 3.37 9.50
CA PRO A 63 21.87 2.40 9.63
C PRO A 63 22.20 2.27 11.12
N ASP A 64 22.10 1.05 11.66
CA ASP A 64 22.51 0.71 13.03
C ASP A 64 23.84 1.38 13.45
#